data_AF-A0AAV2FTP3-F1
#
_entry.id   AF-A0AAV2FTP3-F1
#
_cell.length_a   1.000
_cell.length_b   1.000
_cell.length_c   1.000
_cell.angle_alpha   90.00
_cell.angle_beta   90.00
_cell.angle_gamma   90.00
#
_symmetry.space_group_name_H-M   'P 1'
#
loop_
_entity.id
_entity.type
_entity.pdbx_description
1 polymer ?
#
loop_
_entity_poly.entity_id
_entity_poly.type
_entity_poly.pdbx_seq_one_letter_code
_entity_poly.pdbx_strand_id
1 'polypeptide(L)'
;MRQCLEDFCDSSGKKVNLNKSVLFVSPNIIRGKAQNLSTRANIPLTMDLGRYLGLNAIHGRVTKAHYKELVLHIEKKLATWKTNCLSLASRLTMDQQEVYLG
;
A
#
# COMPACT_ATOMS: atom_id res chain seq x y z
N MET A 1 -22.02 13.84 6.96
CA MET A 1 -21.00 12.82 6.65
C MET A 1 -21.12 11.63 7.57
N ARG A 2 -21.12 11.81 8.91
CA ARG A 2 -21.34 10.72 9.88
C ARG A 2 -22.53 9.83 9.54
N GLN A 3 -23.70 10.44 9.29
CA GLN A 3 -24.92 9.71 8.94
C GLN A 3 -24.77 8.89 7.65
N CYS A 4 -24.15 9.44 6.61
CA CYS A 4 -23.89 8.66 5.38
C CYS A 4 -22.97 7.46 5.63
N LEU A 5 -22.01 7.56 6.55
CA LEU A 5 -21.16 6.43 6.93
C LEU A 5 -21.94 5.40 7.75
N GLU A 6 -22.87 5.83 8.59
CA GLU A 6 -23.78 4.94 9.32
C GLU A 6 -24.72 4.21 8.37
N ASP A 7 -25.39 4.92 7.46
CA ASP A 7 -26.24 4.34 6.43
C ASP A 7 -25.47 3.32 5.57
N PHE A 8 -24.21 3.63 5.23
CA PHE A 8 -23.32 2.68 4.56
C PHE A 8 -23.01 1.46 5.43
N CYS A 9 -22.72 1.64 6.72
CA CYS A 9 -22.45 0.53 7.63
C CYS A 9 -23.66 -0.39 7.77
N ASP A 10 -24.85 0.19 7.90
CA ASP A 10 -26.11 -0.52 8.08
C ASP A 10 -26.49 -1.30 6.80
N SER A 11 -26.35 -0.66 5.63
CA SER A 11 -26.64 -1.30 4.35
C SER A 11 -25.63 -2.39 3.96
N SER A 12 -24.35 -2.22 4.31
CA SER A 12 -23.27 -3.16 3.95
C SER A 12 -22.98 -4.25 4.99
N GLY A 13 -23.48 -4.10 6.22
CA GLY A 13 -23.09 -4.94 7.36
C GLY A 13 -21.61 -4.79 7.76
N LYS A 14 -20.94 -3.70 7.36
CA LYS A 14 -19.53 -3.42 7.67
C LYS A 14 -19.43 -2.25 8.64
N LYS A 15 -18.29 -2.13 9.35
CA LYS A 15 -18.02 -1.01 10.25
C LYS A 15 -16.76 -0.26 9.84
N VAL A 16 -16.87 1.06 9.70
CA VAL A 16 -15.73 1.94 9.43
C VAL A 16 -14.85 2.05 10.66
N ASN A 17 -13.55 1.85 10.49
CA ASN A 17 -12.56 2.02 11.56
C ASN A 17 -11.99 3.44 11.52
N LEU A 18 -12.48 4.31 12.40
CA LEU A 18 -12.05 5.71 12.47
C LEU A 18 -10.56 5.87 12.80
N ASN A 19 -9.97 4.96 13.59
CA ASN A 19 -8.55 5.01 13.94
C ASN A 19 -7.62 4.72 12.75
N LYS A 20 -8.11 3.96 11.76
CA LYS A 20 -7.38 3.66 10.53
C LYS A 20 -7.76 4.58 9.37
N SER A 21 -8.77 5.44 9.57
CA SER A 21 -9.28 6.33 8.54
C SER A 21 -8.60 7.68 8.64
N VAL A 22 -8.28 8.26 7.48
CA VAL A 22 -7.77 9.62 7.35
C VAL A 22 -8.55 10.34 6.25
N LEU A 23 -8.73 11.65 6.41
CA LEU A 23 -9.47 12.48 5.48
C LEU A 23 -8.49 13.32 4.67
N PHE A 24 -8.39 13.05 3.37
CA PHE A 24 -7.66 13.89 2.44
C PHE A 24 -8.65 14.75 1.65
N VAL A 25 -8.34 16.03 1.47
CA VAL A 25 -9.18 16.98 0.74
C VAL A 25 -8.39 17.63 -0.38
N SER A 26 -9.10 18.01 -1.45
CA SER A 26 -8.46 18.74 -2.55
C SER A 26 -7.84 20.05 -2.05
N PRO A 27 -6.64 20.44 -2.54
CA PRO A 27 -5.99 21.71 -2.20
C PRO A 27 -6.84 22.95 -2.50
N ASN A 28 -7.83 22.83 -3.38
CA ASN A 28 -8.71 23.93 -3.79
C ASN A 28 -9.83 24.22 -2.78
N ILE A 29 -9.94 23.43 -1.70
CA ILE A 29 -10.96 23.62 -0.68
C ILE A 29 -10.46 24.61 0.38
N ILE A 30 -11.31 25.57 0.73
CA ILE A 30 -11.04 26.53 1.82
C ILE A 30 -10.82 25.76 3.12
N ARG A 31 -9.74 26.07 3.85
CA ARG A 31 -9.33 25.37 5.08
C ARG A 31 -10.47 25.24 6.11
N GLY A 32 -11.29 26.28 6.28
CA GLY A 32 -12.43 26.23 7.19
C GLY A 32 -13.47 25.15 6.81
N LYS A 33 -13.72 24.95 5.51
CA LYS A 33 -14.60 23.88 5.03
C LYS A 33 -13.98 22.50 5.24
N ALA A 34 -12.69 22.36 5.00
CA ALA A 34 -11.97 21.11 5.27
C ALA A 34 -12.03 20.74 6.76
N GLN A 35 -11.77 21.69 7.65
CA GLN A 35 -11.82 21.48 9.10
C GLN A 35 -13.24 21.09 9.54
N ASN A 36 -14.27 21.80 9.05
CA ASN A 36 -15.65 21.46 9.32
C ASN A 36 -15.98 20.03 8.87
N LEU A 37 -15.49 19.62 7.71
CA LEU A 37 -15.66 18.27 7.19
C LEU A 37 -15.03 17.22 8.09
N SER A 38 -13.80 17.45 8.54
CA SER A 38 -13.06 16.59 9.48
C SER A 38 -13.80 16.43 10.80
N THR A 39 -14.26 17.55 11.40
CA THR A 39 -15.02 17.54 12.64
C THR A 39 -16.35 16.78 12.48
N ARG A 40 -17.08 17.00 11.38
CA ARG A 40 -18.35 16.30 11.12
C ARG A 40 -18.18 14.82 10.79
N ALA A 41 -16.99 14.40 10.35
CA ALA A 41 -16.66 13.01 10.06
C ALA A 41 -16.07 12.28 11.27
N ASN A 42 -15.52 13.01 12.24
CA ASN A 42 -14.64 12.50 13.28
C ASN A 42 -13.44 11.70 12.70
N ILE A 43 -12.89 12.20 11.59
CA ILE A 43 -11.74 11.62 10.90
C ILE A 43 -10.69 12.72 10.75
N PRO A 44 -9.43 12.49 11.17
CA PRO A 44 -8.38 13.50 11.11
C PRO A 44 -8.04 13.86 9.66
N LEU A 45 -7.79 15.16 9.41
CA LEU A 45 -7.27 15.63 8.14
C LEU A 45 -5.82 15.19 7.96
N THR A 46 -5.48 14.80 6.73
CA THR A 46 -4.10 14.57 6.32
C THR A 46 -3.79 15.31 5.03
N MET A 47 -2.54 15.73 4.90
CA MET A 47 -1.95 16.23 3.65
C MET A 47 -1.25 15.12 2.86
N ASP A 48 -1.11 13.93 3.46
CA ASP A 48 -0.50 12.76 2.86
C ASP A 48 -1.26 11.48 3.24
N LEU A 49 -1.75 10.75 2.24
CA LEU A 49 -2.39 9.43 2.47
C LEU A 49 -1.36 8.35 2.85
N GLY A 50 -0.06 8.62 2.71
CA GLY A 50 1.00 7.71 3.10
C GLY A 50 1.01 6.43 2.27
N ARG A 51 1.43 5.32 2.89
CA ARG A 51 1.59 4.03 2.23
C ARG A 51 0.33 3.17 2.35
N TYR A 52 -0.19 2.74 1.21
CA TYR A 52 -1.31 1.81 1.11
C TYR A 52 -0.91 0.58 0.28
N LEU A 53 -1.12 -0.62 0.82
CA LEU A 53 -0.78 -1.91 0.18
C LEU A 53 0.67 -1.98 -0.34
N GLY A 54 1.61 -1.36 0.38
CA GLY A 54 3.02 -1.38 -0.02
C GLY A 54 3.41 -0.30 -1.03
N LEU A 55 2.50 0.59 -1.43
CA LEU A 55 2.77 1.68 -2.37
C LEU A 55 2.38 3.03 -1.75
N ASN A 56 3.07 4.10 -2.13
CA ASN A 56 2.63 5.44 -1.73
C ASN A 56 1.32 5.76 -2.44
N ALA A 57 0.29 6.07 -1.68
CA ALA A 57 -0.98 6.52 -2.21
C ALA A 57 -0.77 7.87 -2.88
N ILE A 58 -0.94 7.93 -4.20
CA ILE A 58 -0.70 9.14 -4.98
C ILE A 58 -1.96 10.00 -4.94
N HIS A 59 -1.86 11.17 -4.33
CA HIS A 59 -2.97 12.13 -4.16
C HIS A 59 -2.70 13.49 -4.80
N GLY A 60 -1.73 13.53 -5.73
CA GLY A 60 -1.35 14.72 -6.48
C GLY A 60 -0.87 14.39 -7.89
N ARG A 61 -0.16 15.34 -8.52
CA ARG A 61 0.36 15.17 -9.88
C ARG A 61 1.34 14.00 -9.94
N VAL A 62 1.03 13.00 -10.76
CA VAL A 62 1.89 11.82 -10.95
C VAL A 62 3.22 12.23 -11.58
N THR A 63 4.33 11.78 -10.98
CA THR A 63 5.69 11.96 -11.52
C THR A 63 6.40 10.61 -11.60
N LYS A 64 7.47 10.52 -12.40
CA LYS A 64 8.32 9.32 -12.48
C LYS A 64 8.87 8.90 -11.11
N ALA A 65 9.09 9.85 -10.20
CA ALA A 65 9.61 9.60 -8.87
C ALA A 65 8.68 8.71 -8.03
N HIS A 66 7.35 8.81 -8.20
CA HIS A 66 6.38 8.03 -7.44
C HIS A 66 6.50 6.52 -7.67
N TYR A 67 6.93 6.12 -8.87
CA TYR A 67 7.08 4.71 -9.24
C TYR A 67 8.47 4.14 -8.92
N LYS A 68 9.43 4.98 -8.52
CA LYS A 68 10.79 4.54 -8.22
C LYS A 68 10.81 3.45 -7.15
N GLU A 69 9.99 3.59 -6.11
CA GLU A 69 9.89 2.58 -5.05
C GLU A 69 9.32 1.25 -5.57
N LEU A 70 8.30 1.31 -6.44
CA LEU A 70 7.71 0.12 -7.06
C LEU A 70 8.73 -0.60 -7.95
N VAL A 71 9.49 0.15 -8.75
CA VAL A 71 10.55 -0.42 -9.60
C VAL A 71 11.60 -1.11 -8.75
N LEU A 72 12.12 -0.43 -7.72
CA LEU A 72 13.10 -1.01 -6.79
C LEU A 72 12.56 -2.27 -6.09
N HIS A 73 11.27 -2.29 -5.74
CA HIS A 73 10.64 -3.46 -5.15
C HIS A 73 10.62 -4.66 -6.11
N ILE A 74 10.26 -4.42 -7.37
CA ILE A 74 10.24 -5.46 -8.42
C ILE A 74 11.65 -5.95 -8.70
N GLU A 75 12.63 -5.05 -8.83
CA GLU A 75 14.04 -5.41 -9.03
C GLU A 75 14.57 -6.28 -7.89
N LYS A 76 14.26 -5.94 -6.64
CA LYS A 76 14.63 -6.74 -5.47
C LYS A 76 14.03 -8.15 -5.54
N LYS A 77 12.74 -8.26 -5.89
CA LYS A 77 12.06 -9.55 -6.05
C LYS A 77 12.70 -10.40 -7.15
N LEU A 78 13.03 -9.81 -8.28
CA LEU A 78 13.71 -10.49 -9.39
C LEU A 78 15.13 -10.95 -8.99
N ALA A 79 15.88 -10.13 -8.27
CA ALA A 79 17.19 -10.50 -7.76
C ALA A 79 17.12 -11.69 -6.80
N THR A 80 16.17 -11.68 -5.84
CA THR A 80 15.93 -12.80 -4.93
C THR A 80 15.50 -14.07 -5.67
N TRP A 81 14.67 -13.94 -6.71
CA TRP A 81 14.27 -15.10 -7.49
C TRP A 81 15.46 -15.73 -8.22
N LYS A 82 16.31 -14.90 -8.84
CA LYS A 82 17.54 -15.37 -9.50
C LYS A 82 18.47 -16.11 -8.55
N THR A 83 18.70 -15.59 -7.33
CA THR A 83 19.54 -16.28 -6.34
C THR A 83 18.96 -17.61 -5.89
N ASN A 84 17.64 -17.68 -5.74
CA ASN A 84 16.95 -18.92 -5.35
C ASN A 84 17.00 -19.98 -6.46
N CYS A 85 16.84 -19.58 -7.72
CA CYS A 85 17.01 -20.49 -8.86
C CYS A 85 18.43 -21.06 -8.91
N LEU A 86 19.45 -20.22 -8.70
CA LEU A 86 20.84 -20.66 -8.63
C LEU A 86 21.07 -21.61 -7.44
N SER A 87 20.53 -21.30 -6.25
CA SER A 87 20.65 -22.18 -5.10
C SER A 87 19.99 -23.55 -5.32
N LEU A 88 18.84 -23.60 -5.99
CA LEU A 88 18.18 -24.86 -6.33
C LEU A 88 19.02 -25.67 -7.33
N ALA A 89 19.52 -25.03 -8.38
CA ALA A 89 20.39 -25.68 -9.36
C ALA A 89 21.65 -26.26 -8.71
N SER A 90 22.31 -25.49 -7.82
CA SER A 90 23.50 -25.97 -7.10
C SER A 90 23.21 -27.15 -6.17
N ARG A 91 22.01 -27.20 -5.54
CA ARG A 91 21.60 -28.37 -4.74
C ARG A 91 21.41 -29.61 -5.62
N LEU A 92 20.73 -29.47 -6.75
CA LEU A 92 20.52 -30.58 -7.69
C LEU A 92 21.83 -31.14 -8.22
N THR A 93 22.82 -30.29 -8.53
CA THR A 93 24.13 -30.76 -8.99
C THR A 93 24.90 -31.50 -7.89
N MET A 94 24.75 -31.09 -6.63
CA MET A 94 25.38 -31.76 -5.50
C MET A 94 24.78 -33.15 -5.28
N ASP A 95 23.46 -33.27 -5.29
CA ASP A 95 22.77 -34.57 -5.18
C ASP A 95 23.16 -35.51 -6.33
N GLN A 96 23.27 -34.99 -7.55
CA GLN A 96 23.75 -35.78 -8.70
C GLN A 96 25.20 -36.26 -8.51
N GLN A 97 26.11 -35.40 -8.05
CA GLN A 97 27.50 -35.82 -7.80
C GLN A 97 27.60 -36.90 -6.71
N GLU A 98 26.79 -36.84 -5.66
CA GLU A 98 26.76 -37.89 -4.62
C GLU A 98 26.27 -39.24 -5.16
N VAL A 99 25.25 -39.25 -6.03
CA VAL A 99 24.73 -40.49 -6.65
C VAL A 99 25.74 -41.14 -7.60
N TYR A 100 26.58 -40.36 -8.30
CA TYR A 100 27.60 -40.91 -9.20
C TYR A 100 28.87 -41.40 -8.48
N LEU A 101 29.08 -41.01 -7.21
CA LEU A 101 30.26 -41.36 -6.41
C LEU A 101 30.02 -42.50 -5.41
N GLY A 102 28.80 -43.03 -5.31
CA GLY A 102 28.45 -44.20 -4.49
C GLY A 102 28.12 -45.44 -5.31
#